data_AF-A0A658KE72-F1
#
_entry.id   AF-A0A658KE72-F1
#
_cell.length_a   1.000
_cell.length_b   1.000
_cell.length_c   1.000
_cell.angle_alpha   90.00
_cell.angle_beta   90.00
_cell.angle_gamma   90.00
#
_symmetry.space_group_name_H-M   'P 1'
#
loop_
_entity.id
_entity.type
_entity.pdbx_description
1 polymer ?
#
loop_
_entity_poly.entity_id
_entity_poly.type
_entity_poly.pdbx_seq_one_letter_code
_entity_poly.pdbx_strand_id
1 'polypeptide(L)'
;MALKAIKPRLKEVQGRQLKAVNPESWRSGKTTAAQRGYGYKWQQARLVHLSAHPLCAYCERLGRVTEATVVDHSTPHRGDMKLFWDRSLWVSLCASCHSSVKQAEEAAGLW
;
A
#
# COMPACT_ATOMS: atom_id res chain seq x y z
N MET A 1 50.97 -13.60 34.71
CA MET A 1 49.53 -13.51 35.05
C MET A 1 48.81 -12.84 33.89
N ALA A 2 47.76 -13.45 33.34
CA ALA A 2 46.97 -12.86 32.25
C ALA A 2 45.51 -12.69 32.72
N LEU A 3 44.98 -11.47 32.60
CA LEU A 3 43.59 -11.18 32.98
C LEU A 3 42.62 -11.75 31.93
N LYS A 4 41.68 -12.57 32.38
CA LYS A 4 40.68 -13.22 31.51
C LYS A 4 39.51 -12.26 31.32
N ALA A 5 39.32 -11.74 30.12
CA ALA A 5 38.24 -10.79 29.83
C ALA A 5 36.85 -11.41 30.07
N ILE A 6 35.96 -10.65 30.71
CA ILE A 6 34.57 -11.05 30.95
C ILE A 6 33.79 -10.91 29.64
N LYS A 7 33.09 -11.98 29.22
CA LYS A 7 32.26 -11.94 28.00
C LYS A 7 31.07 -10.98 28.20
N PRO A 8 30.73 -10.13 27.21
CA PRO A 8 29.58 -9.24 27.32
C PRO A 8 28.28 -10.06 27.47
N ARG A 9 27.44 -9.67 28.45
CA ARG A 9 26.18 -10.35 28.78
C ARG A 9 25.03 -10.01 27.83
N LEU A 10 25.15 -8.91 27.07
CA LEU A 10 24.14 -8.48 26.11
C LEU A 10 24.24 -9.31 24.83
N LYS A 11 23.13 -9.93 24.42
CA LYS A 11 23.01 -10.53 23.10
C LYS A 11 22.99 -9.39 22.07
N GLU A 12 23.94 -9.43 21.15
CA GLU A 12 23.97 -8.55 19.99
C GLU A 12 22.66 -8.73 19.20
N VAL A 13 21.89 -7.65 19.02
CA VAL A 13 20.66 -7.69 18.24
C VAL A 13 21.06 -7.71 16.76
N GLN A 14 21.24 -8.92 16.22
CA GLN A 14 21.63 -9.12 14.83
C GLN A 14 20.72 -8.30 13.90
N GLY A 15 21.37 -7.57 12.99
CA GLY A 15 20.81 -6.36 12.39
C GLY A 15 19.50 -6.58 11.64
N ARG A 16 18.38 -6.26 12.29
CA ARG A 16 17.14 -5.93 11.59
C ARG A 16 17.33 -4.55 10.95
N GLN A 17 17.90 -4.54 9.75
CA GLN A 17 18.11 -3.32 8.97
C GLN A 17 16.79 -2.54 8.89
N LEU A 18 16.76 -1.37 9.50
CA LEU A 18 15.59 -0.50 9.46
C LEU A 18 15.40 -0.05 8.01
N LYS A 19 14.17 -0.21 7.48
CA LYS A 19 13.86 0.33 6.15
C LYS A 19 14.00 1.84 6.20
N ALA A 20 14.85 2.40 5.33
CA ALA A 20 14.97 3.83 5.17
C ALA A 20 13.60 4.42 4.79
N VAL A 21 13.09 5.34 5.61
CA VAL A 21 11.90 6.12 5.28
C VAL A 21 12.36 7.26 4.37
N ASN A 22 11.80 7.34 3.17
CA ASN A 22 12.00 8.50 2.28
C ASN A 22 11.22 9.70 2.87
N PRO A 23 11.90 10.78 3.35
CA PRO A 23 11.22 11.91 3.96
C PRO A 23 10.45 12.79 2.96
N GLU A 24 10.82 12.78 1.67
CA GLU A 24 10.11 13.46 0.57
C GLU A 24 8.83 12.72 0.12
N SER A 25 8.57 11.51 0.63
CA SER A 25 7.36 10.77 0.32
C SER A 25 6.11 11.52 0.79
N TRP A 26 5.09 11.64 -0.06
CA TRP A 26 3.78 12.20 0.32
C TRP A 26 3.10 11.45 1.49
N ARG A 27 3.59 10.26 1.85
CA ARG A 27 3.18 9.44 3.00
C ARG A 27 4.01 9.69 4.28
N SER A 28 5.10 10.47 4.24
CA SER A 28 6.07 10.63 5.35
C SER A 28 5.61 11.56 6.48
N GLY A 29 4.70 12.49 6.18
CA GLY A 29 4.24 13.50 7.14
C GLY A 29 3.38 12.94 8.27
N LYS A 30 3.28 13.69 9.38
CA LYS A 30 2.43 13.37 10.56
C LYS A 30 0.90 13.43 10.29
N THR A 31 0.48 13.34 9.03
CA THR A 31 -0.94 13.36 8.65
C THR A 31 -1.60 12.02 8.93
N THR A 32 -2.88 12.05 9.31
CA THR A 32 -3.72 10.85 9.37
C THR A 32 -4.11 10.38 7.97
N ALA A 33 -4.54 9.12 7.83
CA ALA A 33 -5.06 8.61 6.56
C ALA A 33 -6.28 9.43 6.07
N ALA A 34 -7.13 9.89 6.98
CA ALA A 34 -8.27 10.75 6.67
C ALA A 34 -7.85 12.11 6.11
N GLN A 35 -6.82 12.76 6.70
CA GLN A 35 -6.25 14.00 6.17
C GLN A 35 -5.58 13.82 4.79
N ARG A 36 -5.17 12.59 4.44
CA ARG A 36 -4.67 12.23 3.09
C ARG A 36 -5.78 11.83 2.11
N GLY A 37 -7.04 12.06 2.43
CA GLY A 37 -8.20 11.79 1.56
C GLY A 37 -8.99 10.51 1.90
N TYR A 38 -8.39 9.55 2.61
CA TYR A 38 -9.00 8.24 2.94
C TYR A 38 -9.99 8.30 4.13
N GLY A 39 -10.75 9.39 4.25
CA GLY A 39 -11.75 9.61 5.31
C GLY A 39 -13.13 9.05 4.99
N TYR A 40 -14.15 9.47 5.73
CA TYR A 40 -15.55 9.02 5.56
C TYR A 40 -16.06 9.12 4.11
N LYS A 41 -15.80 10.25 3.42
CA LYS A 41 -16.19 10.44 2.01
C LYS A 41 -15.59 9.37 1.09
N TRP A 42 -14.34 8.96 1.34
CA TRP A 42 -13.69 7.88 0.59
C TRP A 42 -14.31 6.53 0.92
N GLN A 43 -14.60 6.24 2.19
CA GLN A 43 -15.26 5.00 2.61
C GLN A 43 -16.61 4.81 1.90
N GLN A 44 -17.44 5.86 1.85
CA GLN A 44 -18.73 5.83 1.14
C GLN A 44 -18.55 5.62 -0.37
N ALA A 45 -17.66 6.38 -1.01
CA ALA A 45 -17.44 6.26 -2.45
C ALA A 45 -16.81 4.91 -2.85
N ARG A 46 -15.94 4.34 -2.01
CA ARG A 46 -15.37 2.99 -2.15
C ARG A 46 -16.48 1.93 -2.13
N LEU A 47 -17.44 2.01 -1.21
CA LEU A 47 -18.56 1.06 -1.15
C LEU A 47 -19.40 1.10 -2.43
N VAL A 48 -19.72 2.29 -2.93
CA VAL A 48 -20.44 2.46 -4.21
C VAL A 48 -19.64 1.88 -5.39
N HIS A 49 -18.32 2.13 -5.46
CA HIS A 49 -17.49 1.60 -6.54
C HIS A 49 -17.39 0.06 -6.49
N LEU A 50 -17.18 -0.55 -5.31
CA LEU A 50 -17.14 -2.01 -5.16
C LEU A 50 -18.50 -2.67 -5.46
N SER A 51 -19.62 -2.01 -5.14
CA SER A 51 -20.95 -2.50 -5.52
C SER A 51 -21.19 -2.52 -7.03
N ALA A 52 -20.53 -1.63 -7.78
CA ALA A 52 -20.60 -1.58 -9.24
C ALA A 52 -19.53 -2.46 -9.93
N HIS A 53 -18.40 -2.69 -9.26
CA HIS A 53 -17.26 -3.46 -9.74
C HIS A 53 -16.87 -4.52 -8.69
N PRO A 54 -17.68 -5.57 -8.49
CA PRO A 54 -17.53 -6.52 -7.39
C PRO A 54 -16.38 -7.52 -7.59
N LEU A 55 -15.77 -7.57 -8.77
CA LEU A 55 -14.71 -8.52 -9.11
C LEU A 55 -13.33 -7.85 -9.17
N CYS A 56 -12.31 -8.62 -8.81
CA CYS A 56 -10.91 -8.23 -8.92
C CYS A 56 -10.49 -8.18 -10.39
N ALA A 57 -10.25 -6.97 -10.92
CA ALA A 57 -9.87 -6.76 -12.31
C ALA A 57 -8.63 -7.56 -12.75
N TYR A 58 -7.72 -7.89 -11.82
CA TYR A 58 -6.51 -8.67 -12.11
C TYR A 58 -6.79 -10.17 -12.16
N CYS A 59 -7.72 -10.67 -11.35
CA CYS A 59 -8.20 -12.05 -11.44
C CYS A 59 -9.03 -12.25 -12.72
N GLU A 60 -9.86 -11.27 -13.07
CA GLU A 60 -10.74 -11.32 -14.24
C GLU A 60 -9.96 -11.40 -15.56
N ARG A 61 -8.87 -10.62 -15.70
CA ARG A 61 -7.89 -10.73 -16.80
C ARG A 61 -7.27 -12.13 -16.97
N LEU A 62 -7.29 -12.94 -15.91
CA LEU A 62 -6.77 -14.32 -15.88
C LEU A 62 -7.90 -15.38 -15.94
N GLY A 63 -9.14 -14.97 -16.25
CA GLY A 63 -10.30 -15.85 -16.29
C GLY A 63 -10.77 -16.35 -14.92
N ARG A 64 -10.40 -15.66 -13.83
CA ARG A 64 -10.72 -16.06 -12.44
C ARG A 64 -11.74 -15.11 -11.83
N VAL A 65 -12.83 -15.68 -11.32
CA VAL A 65 -13.80 -14.93 -10.51
C VAL A 65 -13.27 -14.83 -9.08
N THR A 66 -13.10 -13.61 -8.56
CA THR A 66 -12.65 -13.36 -7.19
C THR A 66 -13.18 -12.00 -6.74
N GLU A 67 -13.75 -11.93 -5.55
CA GLU A 67 -14.30 -10.70 -4.96
C GLU A 67 -13.23 -9.60 -4.85
N ALA A 68 -13.59 -8.38 -5.22
CA ALA A 68 -12.81 -7.19 -4.93
C ALA A 68 -13.11 -6.67 -3.52
N THR A 69 -12.06 -6.50 -2.72
CA THR A 69 -12.14 -6.00 -1.34
C THR A 69 -11.34 -4.71 -1.12
N VAL A 70 -10.63 -4.24 -2.15
CA VAL A 70 -9.85 -3.00 -2.16
C VAL A 70 -10.18 -2.22 -3.43
N VAL A 71 -10.25 -0.89 -3.30
CA VAL A 71 -10.21 0.03 -4.44
C VAL A 71 -8.87 0.73 -4.38
N ASP A 72 -8.10 0.62 -5.45
CA ASP A 72 -6.80 1.25 -5.62
C ASP A 72 -6.83 2.23 -6.80
N HIS A 73 -5.81 3.07 -6.92
CA HIS A 73 -5.59 3.95 -8.06
C HIS A 73 -4.65 3.28 -9.07
N SER A 74 -5.06 3.20 -10.34
CA SER A 74 -4.21 2.72 -11.44
C SER A 74 -2.96 3.59 -11.56
N THR A 75 -3.16 4.90 -11.73
CA THR A 75 -2.11 5.91 -11.65
C THR A 75 -1.94 6.40 -10.21
N PRO A 76 -0.75 6.25 -9.58
CA PRO A 76 -0.53 6.67 -8.20
C PRO A 76 -0.70 8.19 -8.02
N HIS A 77 -1.73 8.60 -7.28
CA HIS A 77 -2.10 10.02 -7.12
C HIS A 77 -1.04 10.88 -6.39
N ARG A 78 -0.18 10.27 -5.56
CA ARG A 78 0.95 10.92 -4.84
C ARG A 78 0.58 12.20 -4.05
N GLY A 79 -0.68 12.32 -3.61
CA GLY A 79 -1.20 13.49 -2.91
C GLY A 79 -2.01 14.46 -3.78
N ASP A 80 -2.03 14.30 -5.11
CA ASP A 80 -2.91 15.05 -5.98
C ASP A 80 -4.37 14.61 -5.78
N MET A 81 -5.20 15.52 -5.25
CA MET A 81 -6.61 15.25 -4.99
C MET A 81 -7.47 15.18 -6.26
N LYS A 82 -7.00 15.65 -7.42
CA LYS A 82 -7.69 15.44 -8.71
C LYS A 82 -7.59 13.97 -9.11
N LEU A 83 -6.36 13.43 -9.17
CA LEU A 83 -6.13 12.01 -9.45
C LEU A 83 -6.76 11.09 -8.39
N PHE A 84 -6.77 11.51 -7.12
CA PHE A 84 -7.43 10.76 -6.04
C PHE A 84 -8.94 10.58 -6.28
N TRP A 85 -9.64 11.63 -6.72
CA TRP A 85 -11.10 11.64 -6.90
C TRP A 85 -11.55 11.29 -8.33
N ASP A 86 -10.64 11.16 -9.29
CA ASP A 86 -10.93 10.65 -10.62
C ASP A 86 -11.28 9.15 -10.55
N ARG A 87 -12.57 8.85 -10.71
CA ARG A 87 -13.11 7.49 -10.66
C ARG A 87 -12.71 6.64 -11.87
N SER A 88 -12.24 7.24 -12.96
CA SER A 88 -11.73 6.49 -14.12
C SER A 88 -10.39 5.82 -13.82
N LEU A 89 -9.66 6.34 -12.81
CA LEU A 89 -8.42 5.77 -12.31
C LEU A 89 -8.64 4.74 -11.19
N TRP A 90 -9.88 4.45 -10.79
CA TRP A 90 -10.17 3.51 -9.70
C TRP A 90 -10.24 2.08 -10.22
N VAL A 91 -9.54 1.17 -9.55
CA VAL A 91 -9.49 -0.27 -9.89
C VAL A 91 -9.90 -1.10 -8.68
N SER A 92 -10.91 -1.94 -8.88
CA SER A 92 -11.34 -2.97 -7.94
C SER A 92 -10.38 -4.16 -7.94
N LEU A 93 -9.83 -4.49 -6.76
CA LEU A 93 -8.85 -5.57 -6.57
C LEU A 93 -9.19 -6.41 -5.33
N CYS A 94 -8.87 -7.71 -5.37
CA CYS A 94 -8.80 -8.52 -4.17
C CYS A 94 -7.54 -8.16 -3.37
N ALA A 95 -7.59 -8.37 -2.04
CA ALA A 95 -6.46 -8.05 -1.16
C ALA A 95 -5.12 -8.67 -1.60
N SER A 96 -5.15 -9.90 -2.13
CA SER A 96 -3.95 -10.61 -2.61
C SER A 96 -3.31 -9.94 -3.82
N CYS A 97 -4.07 -9.65 -4.89
CA CYS A 97 -3.56 -8.95 -6.08
C CYS A 97 -3.11 -7.53 -5.74
N HIS A 98 -3.85 -6.83 -4.87
CA HIS A 98 -3.46 -5.52 -4.38
C HIS A 98 -2.11 -5.56 -3.64
N SER A 99 -1.89 -6.50 -2.71
CA SER A 99 -0.65 -6.56 -1.92
C SER A 99 0.53 -7.25 -2.62
N SER A 100 0.34 -7.80 -3.82
CA SER A 100 1.38 -8.54 -4.56
C SER A 100 1.63 -7.93 -5.94
N VAL A 101 0.84 -8.29 -6.95
CA VAL A 101 1.00 -7.84 -8.35
C VAL A 101 1.01 -6.32 -8.43
N LYS A 102 0.00 -5.66 -7.85
CA LYS A 102 -0.12 -4.20 -7.78
C LYS A 102 0.91 -3.53 -6.85
N GLN A 103 1.64 -4.27 -6.02
CA GLN A 103 2.79 -3.75 -5.25
C GLN A 103 4.15 -4.12 -5.87
N ALA A 104 4.21 -5.03 -6.84
CA ALA A 104 5.39 -5.27 -7.67
C ALA A 104 5.48 -4.21 -8.77
N GLU A 105 4.33 -3.89 -9.35
CA GLU A 105 4.13 -2.66 -10.12
C GLU A 105 4.45 -1.42 -9.24
N GLU A 106 4.11 -1.42 -7.93
CA GLU A 106 4.68 -0.58 -6.81
C GLU A 106 6.05 0.04 -7.13
N ALA A 107 7.01 -0.87 -7.32
CA ALA A 107 8.42 -0.57 -7.54
C ALA A 107 8.83 -0.48 -9.03
N ALA A 108 8.16 -1.19 -9.93
CA ALA A 108 8.56 -1.27 -11.34
C ALA A 108 8.16 -0.03 -12.17
N GLY A 109 7.21 0.78 -11.70
CA GLY A 109 6.79 2.01 -12.39
C GLY A 109 5.91 1.79 -13.62
N LEU A 110 5.22 0.64 -13.69
CA LEU A 110 4.40 0.20 -14.82
C LEU A 110 2.95 0.73 -14.71
N TRP A 111 2.79 2.07 -14.72
CA TRP A 111 1.57 2.82 -14.38
C TRP A 111 1.10 3.79 -15.45
#